data_AF-A0A835H8M0-F1
#
_entry.id   AF-A0A835H8M0-F1
#
_cell.length_a   1.000
_cell.length_b   1.000
_cell.length_c   1.000
_cell.angle_alpha   90.00
_cell.angle_beta   90.00
_cell.angle_gamma   90.00
#
_symmetry.space_group_name_H-M   'P 1'
#
loop_
_entity.id
_entity.type
_entity.pdbx_description
1 polymer ?
#
loop_
_entity_poly.entity_id
_entity_poly.type
_entity_poly.pdbx_seq_one_letter_code
_entity_poly.pdbx_strand_id
1 'polypeptide(L)'
;MKIVGWALRPDTNCVVDEMLYGIVVRGLCRGFRTVEALMVVKRMVEGGVVVGSELRSWVYRSLLREARIKEALELNEVLGCDLVSDGGGDNLKRVIALLDQMINNWTK
;
A
#
# COMPACT_ATOMS: atom_id res chain seq x y z
N MET A 1 2.31 -10.80 -8.14
CA MET A 1 1.05 -11.58 -7.96
C MET A 1 0.23 -11.55 -9.24
N LYS A 2 -0.32 -12.68 -9.70
CA LYS A 2 -1.12 -12.76 -10.95
C LYS A 2 -2.52 -12.16 -10.82
N ILE A 3 -3.15 -12.20 -9.64
CA ILE A 3 -4.54 -11.76 -9.41
C ILE A 3 -4.75 -10.26 -9.67
N VAL A 4 -3.84 -9.41 -9.19
CA VAL A 4 -3.87 -7.95 -9.46
C VAL A 4 -3.58 -7.67 -10.93
N GLY A 5 -2.68 -8.44 -11.56
CA GLY A 5 -2.41 -8.31 -12.99
C GLY A 5 -3.55 -8.78 -13.89
N TRP A 6 -4.41 -9.69 -13.43
CA TRP A 6 -5.62 -10.10 -14.14
C TRP A 6 -6.76 -9.10 -13.94
N ALA A 7 -6.92 -8.55 -12.74
CA ALA A 7 -7.96 -7.57 -12.43
C ALA A 7 -7.71 -6.17 -13.03
N LEU A 8 -6.45 -5.82 -13.34
CA LEU A 8 -6.09 -4.54 -13.99
C LEU A 8 -6.10 -4.60 -15.53
N ARG A 9 -6.60 -5.68 -16.14
CA ARG A 9 -6.67 -5.74 -17.60
C ARG A 9 -7.71 -4.73 -18.11
N PRO A 10 -7.38 -3.91 -19.12
CA PRO A 10 -8.34 -2.97 -19.72
C PRO A 10 -9.56 -3.69 -20.31
N ASP A 11 -9.43 -4.98 -20.59
CA ASP A 11 -10.44 -5.92 -21.06
C ASP A 11 -11.41 -6.41 -19.96
N THR A 12 -11.15 -6.13 -18.69
CA THR A 12 -12.08 -6.41 -17.58
C THR A 12 -12.76 -5.13 -17.12
N ASN A 13 -14.10 -5.07 -17.21
CA ASN A 13 -14.92 -3.98 -16.64
C ASN A 13 -14.96 -4.01 -15.10
N CYS A 14 -13.93 -4.54 -14.46
CA CYS A 14 -13.78 -4.57 -13.01
C CYS A 14 -13.27 -3.19 -12.59
N VAL A 15 -14.15 -2.40 -11.97
CA VAL A 15 -13.72 -1.20 -11.25
C VAL A 15 -12.81 -1.68 -10.12
N VAL A 16 -11.50 -1.51 -10.31
CA VAL A 16 -10.49 -1.81 -9.29
C VAL A 16 -10.62 -0.74 -8.21
N ASP A 17 -11.52 -0.98 -7.28
CA ASP A 17 -11.84 -0.05 -6.20
C ASP A 17 -10.98 -0.31 -4.96
N GLU A 18 -11.05 0.60 -3.97
CA GLU A 18 -10.45 0.48 -2.65
C GLU A 18 -10.70 -0.90 -2.02
N MET A 19 -11.91 -1.44 -2.21
CA MET A 19 -12.32 -2.74 -1.70
C MET A 19 -11.44 -3.89 -2.22
N LEU A 20 -11.13 -3.92 -3.52
CA LEU A 20 -10.35 -5.01 -4.11
C LEU A 20 -8.90 -4.96 -3.60
N TYR A 21 -8.30 -3.76 -3.58
CA TYR A 21 -6.98 -3.56 -2.98
C TYR A 21 -6.96 -3.99 -1.52
N GLY A 22 -7.97 -3.61 -0.73
CA GLY A 22 -8.11 -3.99 0.67
C GLY A 22 -8.16 -5.50 0.90
N ILE A 23 -8.91 -6.25 0.08
CA ILE A 23 -8.97 -7.72 0.17
C ILE A 23 -7.59 -8.33 -0.09
N VAL A 24 -6.91 -7.90 -1.15
CA VAL A 24 -5.60 -8.45 -1.54
C VAL A 24 -4.54 -8.13 -0.49
N VAL A 25 -4.43 -6.87 -0.05
CA VAL A 25 -3.48 -6.45 0.98
C VAL A 25 -3.72 -7.20 2.28
N ARG A 26 -4.98 -7.33 2.72
CA ARG A 26 -5.32 -8.08 3.93
C ARG A 26 -4.87 -9.55 3.83
N GLY A 27 -5.14 -10.20 2.70
CA GLY A 27 -4.71 -11.59 2.47
C GLY A 27 -3.18 -11.75 2.55
N LEU A 28 -2.45 -10.83 1.91
CA LEU A 28 -0.99 -10.80 1.93
C LEU A 28 -0.41 -10.57 3.34
N CYS A 29 -0.93 -9.59 4.08
CA CYS A 29 -0.50 -9.32 5.46
C CYS A 29 -0.78 -10.49 6.41
N ARG A 30 -1.91 -11.19 6.23
CA ARG A 30 -2.20 -12.41 7.02
C ARG A 30 -1.21 -13.53 6.71
N GLY A 31 -0.77 -13.64 5.45
CA GLY A 31 0.20 -14.63 5.00
C GLY A 31 1.68 -14.28 5.22
N PHE A 32 2.00 -13.22 5.98
CA PHE A 32 3.38 -12.72 6.15
C PHE A 32 4.09 -12.39 4.83
N ARG A 33 3.31 -11.90 3.85
CA ARG A 33 3.80 -11.49 2.53
C ARG A 33 3.83 -9.96 2.47
N THR A 34 4.56 -9.35 3.40
CA THR A 34 4.55 -7.90 3.61
C THR A 34 5.12 -7.15 2.41
N VAL A 35 6.17 -7.64 1.77
CA VAL A 35 6.74 -7.02 0.56
C VAL A 35 5.70 -6.95 -0.56
N GLU A 36 5.00 -8.05 -0.84
CA GLU A 36 3.95 -8.04 -1.86
C GLU A 36 2.78 -7.15 -1.47
N ALA A 37 2.43 -7.08 -0.18
CA ALA A 37 1.41 -6.16 0.31
C ALA A 37 1.81 -4.70 0.03
N LEU A 38 3.06 -4.32 0.30
CA LEU A 38 3.59 -2.99 0.03
C LEU A 38 3.61 -2.68 -1.47
N MET A 39 3.93 -3.65 -2.34
CA MET A 39 3.83 -3.47 -3.79
C MET A 39 2.39 -3.18 -4.26
N VAL A 40 1.41 -3.82 -3.62
CA VAL A 40 -0.01 -3.59 -3.91
C VAL A 40 -0.45 -2.21 -3.42
N VAL A 41 -0.02 -1.78 -2.23
CA VAL A 41 -0.25 -0.42 -1.72
C VAL A 41 0.37 0.63 -2.64
N LYS A 42 1.61 0.41 -3.12
CA LYS A 42 2.27 1.32 -4.06
C LYS A 42 1.43 1.53 -5.31
N ARG A 43 0.93 0.45 -5.91
CA ARG A 43 0.06 0.53 -7.11
C ARG A 43 -1.25 1.26 -6.84
N MET A 44 -1.85 1.03 -5.68
CA MET A 44 -3.06 1.72 -5.24
C MET A 44 -2.84 3.24 -5.19
N VAL A 45 -1.73 3.66 -4.59
CA VAL A 45 -1.32 5.06 -4.48
C VAL A 45 -0.96 5.67 -5.85
N GLU A 46 -0.20 4.97 -6.69
CA GLU A 46 0.11 5.39 -8.06
C GLU A 46 -1.13 5.55 -8.94
N GLY A 47 -2.16 4.73 -8.70
CA GLY A 47 -3.47 4.82 -9.35
C GLY A 47 -4.39 5.90 -8.78
N GLY A 48 -3.94 6.68 -7.79
CA GLY A 48 -4.72 7.73 -7.13
C GLY A 48 -5.83 7.22 -6.20
N VAL A 49 -5.81 5.93 -5.83
CA VAL A 49 -6.80 5.34 -4.93
C VAL A 49 -6.39 5.60 -3.47
N VAL A 50 -7.32 6.15 -2.69
CA VAL A 50 -7.08 6.55 -1.30
C VAL A 50 -6.94 5.34 -0.39
N VAL A 51 -5.87 5.30 0.41
CA VAL A 51 -5.64 4.22 1.37
C VAL A 51 -6.53 4.39 2.61
N GLY A 52 -7.56 3.56 2.73
CA GLY A 52 -8.43 3.55 3.90
C GLY A 52 -7.73 3.18 5.21
N SER A 53 -8.35 3.60 6.33
CA SER A 53 -7.84 3.39 7.69
C SER A 53 -7.66 1.91 8.05
N GLU A 54 -8.53 1.03 7.55
CA GLU A 54 -8.43 -0.41 7.77
C GLU A 54 -7.20 -0.99 7.07
N LEU A 55 -6.98 -0.65 5.79
CA LEU A 55 -5.83 -1.13 5.00
C LEU A 55 -4.52 -0.65 5.63
N ARG A 56 -4.45 0.63 6.01
CA ARG A 56 -3.32 1.22 6.75
C ARG A 56 -2.99 0.41 8.01
N SER A 57 -4.02 0.05 8.80
CA SER A 57 -3.85 -0.74 10.03
C SER A 57 -3.30 -2.14 9.76
N TRP A 58 -3.72 -2.78 8.66
CA TRP A 58 -3.21 -4.10 8.27
C TRP A 58 -1.73 -4.06 7.92
N VAL A 59 -1.32 -3.10 7.10
CA VAL A 59 0.09 -2.94 6.70
C VAL A 59 0.95 -2.61 7.91
N TYR A 60 0.50 -1.70 8.77
CA TYR A 60 1.18 -1.35 10.01
C TYR A 60 1.45 -2.58 10.89
N ARG A 61 0.41 -3.38 11.16
CA ARG A 61 0.54 -4.61 11.96
C ARG A 61 1.44 -5.64 11.29
N SER A 62 1.41 -5.74 9.96
CA SER A 62 2.28 -6.65 9.20
C SER A 62 3.76 -6.31 9.41
N LEU A 63 4.11 -5.02 9.29
CA LEU A 63 5.47 -4.54 9.51
C LEU A 63 5.95 -4.77 10.96
N LEU A 64 5.08 -4.57 11.95
CA LEU A 64 5.42 -4.85 13.35
C LEU A 64 5.70 -6.34 13.61
N ARG A 65 4.92 -7.24 13.00
CA ARG A 65 5.13 -8.70 13.12
C ARG A 65 6.48 -9.15 12.55
N GLU A 66 7.05 -8.35 11.66
CA GLU A 66 8.37 -8.59 11.06
C GLU A 66 9.47 -7.73 11.69
N ALA A 67 9.20 -7.13 12.87
CA ALA A 67 10.11 -6.27 13.61
C ALA A 67 10.62 -5.03 12.85
N ARG A 68 9.91 -4.59 11.80
CA ARG A 68 10.22 -3.40 11.00
C ARG A 68 9.57 -2.14 11.59
N ILE A 69 9.86 -1.87 12.86
CA ILE A 69 9.17 -0.86 13.67
C ILE A 69 9.30 0.55 13.07
N LYS A 70 10.52 0.92 12.65
CA LYS A 70 10.80 2.24 12.06
C LYS A 70 9.96 2.47 10.78
N GLU A 71 9.97 1.50 9.88
CA GLU A 71 9.19 1.57 8.64
C GLU A 71 7.68 1.59 8.91
N ALA A 72 7.21 0.86 9.93
CA ALA A 72 5.81 0.88 10.33
C ALA A 72 5.35 2.28 10.78
N LEU A 73 6.16 2.95 11.61
CA LEU A 73 5.86 4.29 12.11
C LEU A 73 5.88 5.31 10.97
N GLU A 74 6.95 5.33 10.17
CA GLU A 74 7.12 6.25 9.05
C GLU A 74 5.96 6.11 8.04
N LEU A 75 5.63 4.87 7.64
CA LEU A 75 4.56 4.64 6.68
C LEU A 75 3.18 5.03 7.25
N ASN A 76 2.93 4.76 8.53
CA ASN A 76 1.66 5.11 9.18
C ASN A 76 1.48 6.63 9.34
N GLU A 77 2.57 7.37 9.56
CA GLU A 77 2.56 8.83 9.62
C GLU A 77 2.21 9.41 8.24
N VAL A 78 2.94 9.02 7.19
CA VAL A 78 2.73 9.58 5.84
C VAL A 78 1.35 9.22 5.28
N LEU A 79 0.81 8.02 5.60
CA LEU A 79 -0.55 7.63 5.23
C LEU A 79 -1.64 8.22 6.15
N GLY A 80 -1.27 8.68 7.35
CA GLY A 80 -2.19 9.23 8.34
C GLY A 80 -2.45 10.73 8.22
N CYS A 81 -1.64 11.45 7.42
CA CYS A 81 -1.91 12.83 7.06
C CYS A 81 -3.10 12.89 6.09
N ASP A 82 -4.28 13.22 6.61
CA ASP A 82 -5.50 13.43 5.82
C ASP A 82 -5.25 14.39 4.64
N LEU A 83 -5.80 14.05 3.47
CA LEU A 83 -5.76 14.83 2.22
C LEU A 83 -6.58 16.15 2.29
N VAL A 84 -6.61 16.84 3.43
CA VAL A 84 -7.12 18.22 3.52
C VAL A 84 -5.94 19.16 3.37
N SER A 85 -5.33 19.17 2.19
CA SER A 85 -4.47 20.28 1.81
C SER A 85 -4.38 20.35 0.30
N ASP A 86 -4.53 21.56 -0.20
CA ASP A 86 -4.46 22.04 -1.58
C ASP A 86 -3.05 21.86 -2.22
N GLY A 87 -2.43 20.70 -1.99
CA GLY A 87 -1.05 20.35 -2.30
C GLY A 87 -0.82 18.83 -2.48
N GLY A 88 -1.85 18.10 -2.96
CA GLY A 88 -1.90 16.63 -2.98
C GLY A 88 -0.80 15.90 -3.79
N GLY A 89 -0.07 16.59 -4.66
CA GLY A 89 0.99 16.00 -5.49
C GLY A 89 2.26 15.64 -4.72
N ASP A 90 2.64 16.42 -3.71
CA ASP A 90 3.93 16.24 -3.03
C ASP A 90 3.86 15.15 -1.96
N ASN A 91 2.71 15.00 -1.29
CA ASN A 91 2.49 13.90 -0.35
C ASN A 91 2.51 12.54 -1.06
N LEU A 92 1.89 12.45 -2.25
CA LEU A 92 1.84 11.23 -3.06
C LEU A 92 3.25 10.74 -3.42
N LYS A 93 4.10 11.66 -3.89
CA LYS A 93 5.50 11.37 -4.22
C LYS A 93 6.29 10.88 -3.01
N ARG A 94 6.05 11.46 -1.82
CA ARG A 94 6.67 11.03 -0.57
C ARG A 94 6.27 9.61 -0.19
N VAL A 95 4.98 9.28 -0.27
CA VAL A 95 4.47 7.90 -0.01
C VAL A 95 5.13 6.91 -0.97
N ILE A 96 5.13 7.20 -2.28
CA ILE A 96 5.69 6.31 -3.30
C ILE A 96 7.20 6.09 -3.06
N ALA A 97 7.95 7.17 -2.81
CA ALA A 97 9.39 7.08 -2.55
C ALA A 97 9.71 6.25 -1.29
N LEU A 98 8.92 6.41 -0.22
CA LEU A 98 9.06 5.60 0.99
C LEU A 98 8.77 4.12 0.71
N LEU A 99 7.69 3.83 -0.02
CA LEU A 99 7.34 2.46 -0.41
C LEU A 99 8.44 1.83 -1.27
N ASP A 100 9.03 2.58 -2.20
CA ASP A 100 10.16 2.10 -3.01
C ASP A 100 11.39 1.80 -2.17
N GLN A 101 11.74 2.68 -1.23
CA GLN A 101 12.83 2.44 -0.30
C GLN A 101 12.59 1.17 0.52
N MET A 102 11.38 0.99 1.08
CA MET A 102 11.01 -0.20 1.84
C MET A 102 11.11 -1.46 0.97
N ILE A 103 10.49 -1.49 -0.20
CA ILE A 103 10.51 -2.66 -1.09
C ILE A 103 11.95 -3.03 -1.50
N ASN A 104 12.80 -2.04 -1.79
CA ASN A 104 14.20 -2.28 -2.15
C ASN A 104 15.05 -2.75 -0.96
N ASN A 105 14.74 -2.33 0.27
CA ASN A 105 15.44 -2.77 1.47
C ASN A 105 15.14 -4.22 1.86
N TRP A 106 14.07 -4.81 1.34
CA TRP A 106 13.66 -6.20 1.63
C TRP A 106 14.10 -7.20 0.57
N THR A 107 14.54 -6.71 -0.58
CA THR A 107 14.99 -7.53 -1.71
C THR A 107 16.52 -7.66 -1.78
N LYS A 108 17.22 -7.10 -0.79
CA LYS A 108 18.65 -7.29 -0.52
C LYS A 108 18.83 -8.28 0.62
#